data_AF-I2CQL1-F1
#
_entry.id   AF-I2CQL1-F1
#
_cell.length_a   1.000
_cell.length_b   1.000
_cell.length_c   1.000
_cell.angle_alpha   90.00
_cell.angle_beta   90.00
_cell.angle_gamma   90.00
#
_symmetry.space_group_name_H-M   'P 1'
#
loop_
_entity.id
_entity.type
_entity.pdbx_description
1 polymer ?
#
loop_
_entity_poly.entity_id
_entity_poly.type
_entity_poly.pdbx_seq_one_letter_code
_entity_poly.pdbx_strand_id
1 'polypeptide(L)' 'WVIPFQNDASRRQSLLDKPDFYVSHLLGHEGDGSLLAYLKREDLANALGAGYTSEMGDFSLYEIAVDLTERGE' A
#
# COMPACT_ATOMS: atom_id res chain seq x y z
N TRP A 1 -8.03 6.18 9.85
CA TRP A 1 -8.56 5.07 10.69
C TRP A 1 -7.37 4.43 11.37
N VAL A 2 -7.48 4.10 12.66
CA VAL A 2 -6.37 3.52 13.44
C VAL A 2 -6.69 2.05 13.67
N ILE A 3 -5.68 1.17 13.60
CA ILE A 3 -5.81 -0.25 13.97
C ILE A 3 -5.30 -0.41 15.41
N PRO A 4 -6.17 -0.39 16.44
CA PRO A 4 -5.73 -0.55 17.81
C PRO A 4 -5.38 -2.01 18.12
N PHE A 5 -4.25 -2.24 18.77
CA PHE A 5 -3.91 -3.53 19.36
C PHE A 5 -4.41 -3.62 20.79
N GLN A 6 -4.94 -4.77 21.20
CA GLN A 6 -5.46 -4.97 22.56
C GLN A 6 -4.33 -5.15 23.59
N ASN A 7 -3.20 -5.71 23.17
CA ASN A 7 -2.01 -5.98 23.99
C ASN A 7 -0.77 -6.27 23.11
N ASP A 8 0.41 -6.32 23.71
CA ASP A 8 1.70 -6.59 23.01
C ASP A 8 1.73 -7.92 22.25
N ALA A 9 1.07 -8.97 22.77
CA ALA A 9 1.02 -10.26 22.10
C ALA A 9 0.22 -10.16 20.79
N SER A 10 -0.92 -9.47 20.81
CA SER A 10 -1.74 -9.22 19.62
C SER A 10 -1.00 -8.36 18.58
N ARG A 11 -0.25 -7.33 19.03
CA ARG A 11 0.61 -6.53 18.15
C ARG A 11 1.68 -7.39 17.49
N ARG A 12 2.39 -8.21 18.27
CA ARG A 12 3.43 -9.12 17.77
C ARG A 12 2.88 -10.12 16.75
N GLN A 13 1.71 -10.70 17.02
CA GLN A 13 1.09 -11.63 16.08
C GLN A 13 0.75 -10.94 14.76
N SER A 14 0.17 -9.74 14.80
CA SER A 14 -0.12 -8.97 13.58
C SER A 14 1.13 -8.68 12.76
N LEU A 15 2.27 -8.40 13.39
CA LEU A 15 3.55 -8.19 12.68
C LEU A 15 4.06 -9.48 12.02
N LEU A 16 3.79 -10.65 12.62
CA LEU A 16 4.17 -11.94 12.05
C LEU A 16 3.32 -12.31 10.83
N ASP A 17 2.01 -12.02 10.91
CA ASP A 17 1.03 -12.30 9.85
C ASP A 17 1.22 -11.38 8.62
N LYS A 18 1.90 -10.24 8.80
CA LYS A 18 2.24 -9.25 7.74
C LYS A 18 1.04 -8.85 6.87
N PRO A 19 -0.08 -8.40 7.45
CA PRO A 19 -1.26 -7.99 6.69
C PRO A 19 -0.96 -6.82 5.74
N ASP A 20 -0.03 -5.95 6.12
CA ASP A 20 0.49 -4.84 5.31
C ASP A 20 1.21 -5.31 4.04
N PHE A 21 1.96 -6.43 4.10
CA PHE A 21 2.58 -7.02 2.91
C PHE A 21 1.53 -7.55 1.94
N TYR A 22 0.48 -8.19 2.47
CA TYR A 22 -0.61 -8.70 1.66
C TYR A 22 -1.30 -7.56 0.90
N VAL A 23 -1.62 -6.46 1.58
CA VAL A 23 -2.24 -5.28 0.95
C VAL A 23 -1.29 -4.63 -0.07
N SER A 24 0.00 -4.48 0.27
CA SER A 24 1.02 -3.95 -0.65
C SER A 24 1.17 -4.77 -1.91
N HIS A 25 1.15 -6.09 -1.79
CA HIS A 25 1.24 -6.98 -2.94
C HIS A 25 0.04 -6.81 -3.88
N LEU A 26 -1.17 -6.66 -3.34
CA LEU A 26 -2.38 -6.47 -4.15
C LEU A 26 -2.44 -5.08 -4.80
N LEU A 27 -2.20 -4.03 -4.03
CA LEU A 27 -2.30 -2.65 -4.53
C LEU A 27 -1.15 -2.30 -5.47
N GLY A 28 0.07 -2.76 -5.17
CA GLY A 28 1.26 -2.59 -6.00
C GLY A 28 1.39 -3.63 -7.11
N HIS A 29 0.36 -4.45 -7.38
CA HIS A 29 0.42 -5.42 -8.46
C HIS A 29 0.50 -4.71 -9.83
N GLU A 30 1.38 -5.18 -10.71
CA GLU A 30 1.60 -4.58 -12.03
C GLU A 30 1.10 -5.45 -13.20
N GLY A 31 0.56 -6.64 -12.91
CA GLY A 31 0.05 -7.55 -13.93
C GLY A 31 -1.31 -7.15 -14.52
N ASP A 32 -1.79 -7.96 -15.46
CA ASP A 32 -3.07 -7.72 -16.13
C ASP A 32 -4.23 -7.63 -15.13
N GLY A 33 -5.09 -6.62 -15.34
CA GLY A 33 -6.24 -6.35 -14.47
C GLY A 33 -5.90 -5.66 -13.15
N SER A 34 -4.63 -5.30 -12.92
CA SER A 34 -4.25 -4.53 -11.74
C SER A 34 -4.74 -3.07 -11.80
N LEU A 35 -4.67 -2.39 -10.65
CA LEU A 35 -4.94 -0.95 -10.55
C LEU A 35 -3.99 -0.16 -11.45
N LEU A 36 -2.69 -0.47 -11.44
CA LEU A 36 -1.72 0.20 -12.31
C LEU A 36 -2.02 -0.06 -13.80
N ALA A 37 -2.39 -1.29 -14.16
CA ALA A 37 -2.75 -1.63 -15.54
C ALA A 37 -3.96 -0.82 -16.02
N TYR A 38 -4.96 -0.63 -15.15
CA TYR A 38 -6.10 0.24 -15.43
C TYR A 38 -5.66 1.71 -15.63
N LEU A 39 -4.86 2.26 -14.71
CA LEU A 39 -4.41 3.65 -14.78
C LEU A 39 -3.54 3.93 -16.01
N LYS A 40 -2.68 2.98 -16.40
CA LYS A 40 -1.88 3.06 -17.63
C LYS A 40 -2.76 3.04 -18.88
N ARG A 41 -3.79 2.18 -18.91
CA ARG A 41 -4.72 2.10 -20.05
C ARG A 41 -5.51 3.39 -20.24
N GLU A 42 -5.87 4.04 -19.14
CA GLU A 42 -6.53 5.34 -19.16
C GLU A 42 -5.57 6.51 -19.37
N ASP A 43 -4.26 6.26 -19.57
CA ASP A 43 -3.24 7.30 -19.73
C ASP A 43 -3.24 8.30 -18.56
N LEU A 44 -3.35 7.79 -17.33
CA LEU A 44 -3.39 8.60 -16.10
C LEU A 44 -2.08 8.50 -15.30
N ALA A 45 -1.40 7.36 -15.32
CA ALA A 45 -0.21 7.13 -14.51
C ALA A 45 0.82 6.23 -15.21
N ASN A 46 2.10 6.44 -14.90
CA ASN A 46 3.24 5.65 -15.36
C ASN A 46 3.65 4.56 -14.38
N ALA A 47 3.50 4.80 -13.08
CA ALA A 47 3.89 3.88 -12.02
C ALA A 47 3.00 4.03 -10.78
N LEU A 48 2.88 2.95 -10.00
CA LEU A 48 2.22 2.96 -8.70
C LEU A 48 3.02 2.08 -7.74
N GLY A 49 3.41 2.66 -6.61
CA GLY A 49 4.02 1.94 -5.49
C GLY A 49 3.08 1.95 -4.29
N ALA A 50 2.95 0.82 -3.61
CA ALA A 50 2.19 0.71 -2.37
C ALA A 50 3.06 0.03 -1.32
N GLY A 51 3.19 0.63 -0.15
CA GLY A 51 4.12 0.10 0.83
C GLY A 51 4.18 0.85 2.13
N TYR A 52 5.08 0.36 2.97
CA TYR A 52 5.30 0.85 4.31
C TYR A 52 6.52 1.76 4.38
N THR A 53 6.34 3.00 4.84
CA THR A 53 7.43 3.99 4.78
C THR A 53 8.12 4.20 6.13
N SER A 54 7.44 4.08 7.28
CA SER A 54 8.06 4.41 8.60
C SER A 54 7.28 3.90 9.84
N GLU A 55 7.98 3.23 10.79
CA GLU A 55 7.46 2.90 12.14
C GLU A 55 7.72 4.08 13.09
N MET A 56 6.66 4.79 13.44
CA MET A 56 6.68 5.82 14.48
C MET A 56 6.15 5.21 15.77
N GLY A 57 6.94 4.32 16.39
CA GLY A 57 6.70 3.74 17.73
C GLY A 57 5.32 3.07 17.91
N ASP A 58 4.30 3.89 18.13
CA ASP A 58 2.90 3.49 18.37
C ASP A 58 2.04 3.48 17.09
N PHE A 59 2.51 4.06 15.99
CA PHE A 59 1.80 4.07 14.72
C PHE A 59 2.73 3.89 13.53
N SER A 60 2.10 3.57 12.40
CA SER A 60 2.75 3.12 11.18
C SER A 60 2.06 3.84 10.01
N LEU A 61 2.84 4.40 9.08
CA LEU A 61 2.28 5.02 7.88
C LEU A 61 2.33 4.04 6.71
N TYR A 62 1.17 3.84 6.09
CA TYR A 62 1.03 3.12 4.84
C TYR A 62 0.81 4.14 3.71
N GLU A 63 1.58 4.02 2.64
CA GLU A 63 1.61 4.99 1.56
C GLU A 63 1.33 4.34 0.22
N ILE A 64 0.62 5.07 -0.63
CA ILE A 64 0.43 4.75 -2.04
C ILE A 64 0.93 5.96 -2.82
N ALA A 65 1.98 5.76 -3.60
CA ALA A 65 2.56 6.77 -4.45
C ALA A 65 2.24 6.45 -5.91
N VAL A 66 1.82 7.46 -6.67
CA VAL A 66 1.46 7.33 -8.09
C VAL A 66 2.27 8.34 -8.87
N ASP A 67 2.97 7.88 -9.90
CA ASP A 67 3.65 8.73 -10.89
C ASP A 67 2.64 9.06 -11.99
N LEU A 68 2.16 10.31 -12.01
CA LEU A 68 1.09 10.75 -12.90
C LEU A 68 1.64 11.13 -14.28
N THR A 69 0.81 11.01 -15.29
CA THR A 69 1.04 11.64 -16.60
C THR A 69 0.49 13.07 -16.59
N GLU A 70 0.74 13.85 -17.65
CA GLU A 70 0.13 15.18 -17.82
C GLU A 70 -1.41 15.14 -17.79
N ARG A 71 -2.03 14.05 -18.28
CA ARG A 71 -3.48 13.87 -18.22
C ARG A 71 -3.98 13.49 -16.83
N GLY A 72 -3.10 12.94 -15.99
CA GLY A 72 -3.41 12.52 -14.63
C GLY A 72 -3.36 13.62 -13.57
N GLU A 73 -2.74 14.78 -13.87
CA GLU A 73 -2.70 15.96 -12.98
C GLU A 73 -4.02 16.73 -12.87
#